data_AF-A0A921BDH1-F1
#
_entry.id   AF-A0A921BDH1-F1
#
_cell.length_a   1.000
_cell.length_b   1.000
_cell.length_c   1.000
_cell.angle_alpha   90.00
_cell.angle_beta   90.00
_cell.angle_gamma   90.00
#
_symmetry.space_group_name_H-M   'P 1'
#
loop_
_entity.id
_entity.type
_entity.pdbx_description
1 polymer ?
#
loop_
_entity_poly.entity_id
_entity_poly.type
_entity_poly.pdbx_seq_one_letter_code
_entity_poly.pdbx_strand_id
1 'polypeptide(L)'
;MFELIQMPRHPQLSFWTFLIVIVFSTSGSAQQGTTGEWRVHGGDAGFTRYSSLDQINTDTVDDLDIAWRRSSVDASLIQQWPDLQYSNQLRSTPIMVDGVLYASNGIGLVEAFDPGTGQTLWVQDHSFLGDDTPRGASNRGVAYWADGADKRIFSIRPPYLLVTNASTGQSIGIFR
;
A
#
# COMPACT_ATOMS: atom_id res chain seq x y z
N MET A 1 -41.29 91.27 -14.12
CA MET A 1 -42.03 90.06 -14.53
C MET A 1 -41.00 89.08 -15.08
N PHE A 2 -40.57 88.13 -14.25
CA PHE A 2 -40.10 86.77 -14.57
C PHE A 2 -39.60 86.15 -13.25
N GLU A 3 -40.36 85.19 -12.75
CA GLU A 3 -40.03 84.35 -11.59
C GLU A 3 -38.83 83.45 -11.91
N LEU A 4 -37.92 83.28 -10.94
CA LEU A 4 -36.95 82.20 -10.92
C LEU A 4 -37.25 81.33 -9.70
N ILE A 5 -37.99 80.26 -9.97
CA ILE A 5 -38.32 79.18 -9.04
C ILE A 5 -37.00 78.50 -8.63
N GLN A 6 -36.66 78.58 -7.34
CA GLN A 6 -35.59 77.78 -6.74
C GLN A 6 -36.11 76.36 -6.54
N MET A 7 -35.57 75.38 -7.27
CA MET A 7 -35.81 73.96 -6.98
C MET A 7 -34.97 73.51 -5.76
N PRO A 8 -35.52 72.69 -4.86
CA PRO A 8 -34.74 72.07 -3.78
C PRO A 8 -33.89 70.91 -4.32
N ARG A 9 -32.61 70.85 -3.93
CA ARG A 9 -31.73 69.70 -4.18
C ARG A 9 -32.13 68.54 -3.27
N HIS A 10 -32.54 67.41 -3.85
CA HIS A 10 -32.72 66.16 -3.12
C HIS A 10 -31.35 65.56 -2.72
N PRO A 11 -31.18 65.04 -1.50
CA PRO A 11 -29.97 64.34 -1.09
C PRO A 11 -29.92 62.93 -1.72
N GLN A 12 -28.78 62.59 -2.31
CA GLN A 12 -28.52 61.28 -2.90
C GLN A 12 -28.23 60.27 -1.76
N LEU A 13 -29.14 59.34 -1.50
CA LEU A 13 -28.92 58.22 -0.58
C LEU A 13 -27.99 57.19 -1.24
N SER A 14 -26.73 57.16 -0.81
CA SER A 14 -25.75 56.14 -1.21
C SER A 14 -26.07 54.82 -0.48
N PHE A 15 -26.55 53.83 -1.23
CA PHE A 15 -26.76 52.47 -0.74
C PHE A 15 -25.42 51.73 -0.75
N TRP A 16 -24.83 51.51 0.43
CA TRP A 16 -23.65 50.67 0.60
C TRP A 16 -24.09 49.20 0.73
N THR A 17 -24.00 48.44 -0.35
CA THR A 17 -24.15 46.97 -0.29
C THR A 17 -22.86 46.37 0.25
N PHE A 18 -22.85 45.95 1.52
CA PHE A 18 -21.79 45.11 2.06
C PHE A 18 -21.97 43.67 1.54
N LEU A 19 -21.03 43.21 0.72
CA LEU A 19 -20.94 41.82 0.29
C LEU A 19 -20.41 40.98 1.46
N ILE A 20 -21.26 40.17 2.09
CA ILE A 20 -20.82 39.16 3.08
C ILE A 20 -20.23 37.99 2.30
N VAL A 21 -18.90 37.84 2.35
CA VAL A 21 -18.21 36.65 1.85
C VAL A 21 -18.21 35.61 2.97
N ILE A 22 -19.02 34.55 2.82
CA ILE A 22 -18.96 33.38 3.69
C ILE A 22 -17.77 32.54 3.21
N VAL A 23 -16.67 32.57 3.96
CA VAL A 23 -15.53 31.68 3.75
C VAL A 23 -15.90 30.32 4.31
N PHE A 24 -16.22 29.36 3.44
CA PHE A 24 -16.28 27.95 3.82
C PHE A 24 -14.85 27.47 4.08
N SER A 25 -14.49 27.25 5.34
CA SER A 25 -13.29 26.50 5.69
C SER A 25 -13.48 25.06 5.24
N THR A 26 -12.93 24.70 4.09
CA THR A 26 -12.75 23.30 3.73
C THR A 26 -11.73 22.72 4.70
N SER A 27 -12.17 21.84 5.61
CA SER A 27 -11.23 21.02 6.37
C SER A 27 -10.47 20.17 5.37
N GLY A 28 -9.23 20.56 5.05
CA GLY A 28 -8.33 19.73 4.27
C GLY A 28 -8.15 18.42 5.03
N SER A 29 -8.47 17.30 4.39
CA SER A 29 -8.11 16.00 4.95
C SER A 29 -6.59 15.92 4.99
N ALA A 30 -6.02 16.00 6.19
CA ALA A 30 -4.60 15.73 6.39
C ALA A 30 -4.31 14.27 6.01
N GLN A 31 -3.08 14.02 5.59
CA GLN A 31 -2.58 12.66 5.33
C GLN A 31 -2.65 11.86 6.63
N GLN A 32 -3.63 10.95 6.73
CA GLN A 32 -3.76 10.06 7.89
C GLN A 32 -2.74 8.92 7.86
N GLY A 33 -2.26 8.54 6.66
CA GLY A 33 -1.32 7.42 6.48
C GLY A 33 -1.89 6.09 6.93
N THR A 34 -1.01 5.13 7.21
CA THR A 34 -1.38 3.86 7.86
C THR A 34 -1.24 3.93 9.39
N THR A 35 -2.22 3.32 10.07
CA THR A 35 -2.27 3.14 11.54
C THR A 35 -1.94 1.69 11.91
N GLY A 36 -0.79 1.19 11.46
CA GLY A 36 -0.25 -0.12 11.86
C GLY A 36 -0.11 -1.13 10.72
N GLU A 37 -1.13 -1.24 9.86
CA GLU A 37 -1.11 -2.19 8.74
C GLU A 37 -0.77 -1.55 7.40
N TRP A 38 0.17 -2.12 6.65
CA TRP A 38 0.52 -1.67 5.31
C TRP A 38 -0.29 -2.41 4.24
N ARG A 39 -1.61 -2.15 4.14
CA ARG A 39 -2.52 -3.00 3.35
C ARG A 39 -2.37 -2.89 1.83
N VAL A 40 -1.77 -1.81 1.34
CA VAL A 40 -1.53 -1.56 -0.09
C VAL A 40 -0.08 -1.14 -0.30
N HIS A 41 0.49 -1.43 -1.47
CA HIS A 41 1.89 -1.14 -1.78
C HIS A 41 2.32 0.31 -1.46
N GLY A 42 1.43 1.29 -1.66
CA GLY A 42 1.69 2.71 -1.39
C GLY A 42 1.47 3.18 0.06
N GLY A 43 1.13 2.29 0.99
CA GLY A 43 0.73 2.60 2.37
C GLY A 43 -0.76 2.97 2.47
N ASP A 44 -1.23 3.87 1.62
CA ASP A 44 -2.63 4.27 1.51
C ASP A 44 -3.06 4.46 0.04
N ALA A 45 -4.32 4.83 -0.19
CA ALA A 45 -4.86 5.10 -1.53
C ALA A 45 -4.17 6.30 -2.24
N GLY A 46 -3.56 7.21 -1.48
CA GLY A 46 -2.83 8.37 -2.00
C GLY A 46 -1.36 8.07 -2.33
N PHE A 47 -0.89 6.84 -2.11
CA PHE A 47 0.52 6.45 -2.30
C PHE A 47 1.50 7.29 -1.48
N THR A 48 1.07 7.72 -0.30
CA THR A 48 1.80 8.69 0.53
C THR A 48 3.02 8.08 1.20
N ARG A 49 3.00 6.74 1.38
CA ARG A 49 4.01 5.97 2.10
C ARG A 49 4.26 6.49 3.53
N TYR A 50 3.22 7.05 4.13
CA TYR A 50 3.27 7.63 5.48
C TYR A 50 2.63 6.67 6.49
N SER A 51 3.27 6.52 7.66
CA SER A 51 2.68 5.87 8.84
C SER A 51 2.59 6.89 9.97
N SER A 52 1.47 6.88 10.69
CA SER A 52 1.28 7.73 11.86
C SER A 52 1.86 7.13 13.15
N LEU A 53 2.56 5.99 13.07
CA LEU A 53 3.24 5.38 14.22
C LEU A 53 4.46 6.21 14.62
N ASP A 54 4.67 6.39 15.92
CA ASP A 54 5.69 7.28 16.49
C ASP A 54 6.58 6.62 17.56
N GLN A 55 6.41 5.31 17.81
CA GLN A 55 7.24 4.54 18.75
C GLN A 55 8.73 4.63 18.38
N ILE A 56 9.03 4.60 17.08
CA ILE A 56 10.36 4.86 16.54
C ILE A 56 10.36 6.31 16.04
N ASN A 57 11.20 7.14 16.65
CA ASN A 57 11.32 8.56 16.32
C ASN A 57 12.77 9.02 16.44
N THR A 58 13.02 10.33 16.30
CA THR A 58 14.38 10.91 16.33
C THR A 58 15.12 10.65 17.64
N ASP A 59 14.41 10.37 18.72
CA ASP A 59 14.99 10.19 20.05
C ASP A 59 15.24 8.70 20.36
N THR A 60 14.62 7.77 19.62
CA THR A 60 14.67 6.31 19.88
C THR A 60 15.27 5.48 18.74
N VAL A 61 15.52 6.08 17.57
CA VAL A 61 16.03 5.35 16.38
C VAL A 61 17.42 4.75 16.59
N ASP A 62 18.24 5.35 17.45
CA ASP A 62 19.59 4.87 17.74
C ASP A 62 19.60 3.59 18.59
N ASP A 63 18.46 3.21 19.18
CA ASP A 63 18.29 1.99 19.99
C ASP A 63 17.77 0.80 19.16
N LEU A 64 17.69 0.91 17.84
CA LEU A 64 17.15 -0.14 16.98
C LEU A 64 18.10 -1.34 16.83
N ASP A 65 17.60 -2.51 17.19
CA ASP A 65 18.21 -3.79 16.90
C ASP A 65 17.44 -4.57 15.83
N ILE A 66 18.15 -5.48 15.17
CA ILE A 66 17.53 -6.37 14.18
C ILE A 66 16.73 -7.44 14.89
N ALA A 67 15.41 -7.34 14.81
CA ALA A 67 14.49 -8.33 15.38
C ALA A 67 14.66 -9.72 14.75
N TRP A 68 14.79 -9.79 13.43
CA TRP A 68 15.00 -11.05 12.70
C TRP A 68 15.59 -10.81 11.30
N ARG A 69 16.10 -11.87 10.68
CA ARG A 69 16.53 -11.93 9.28
C ARG A 69 15.94 -13.17 8.62
N ARG A 70 15.69 -13.08 7.32
CA ARG A 70 15.17 -14.18 6.51
C ARG A 70 15.90 -14.29 5.19
N SER A 71 15.98 -15.51 4.67
CA SER A 71 16.46 -15.77 3.31
C SER A 71 15.50 -15.17 2.28
N SER A 72 16.03 -14.78 1.12
CA SER A 72 15.22 -14.20 0.04
C SER A 72 14.28 -15.20 -0.63
N VAL A 73 14.51 -16.49 -0.43
CA VAL A 73 13.72 -17.61 -0.93
C VAL A 73 13.60 -18.61 0.22
N ASP A 74 12.40 -19.17 0.43
CA ASP A 74 12.18 -20.19 1.44
C ASP A 74 13.04 -21.44 1.21
N ALA A 75 13.47 -22.08 2.31
CA ALA A 75 14.35 -23.24 2.26
C ALA A 75 13.74 -24.44 1.50
N SER A 76 12.40 -24.57 1.52
CA SER A 76 11.70 -25.63 0.78
C SER A 76 11.96 -25.55 -0.74
N LEU A 77 12.01 -24.34 -1.29
CA LEU A 77 12.26 -24.11 -2.72
C LEU A 77 13.72 -24.38 -3.10
N ILE A 78 14.65 -24.08 -2.19
CA ILE A 78 16.08 -24.41 -2.36
C ILE A 78 16.30 -25.92 -2.29
N GLN A 79 15.57 -26.62 -1.40
CA GLN A 79 15.64 -28.06 -1.30
C GLN A 79 15.10 -28.75 -2.55
N GLN A 80 14.00 -28.23 -3.11
CA GLN A 80 13.42 -28.73 -4.35
C GLN A 80 14.30 -28.44 -5.57
N TRP A 81 14.92 -27.25 -5.62
CA TRP A 81 15.81 -26.84 -6.70
C TRP A 81 17.17 -26.37 -6.16
N PRO A 82 18.12 -27.30 -5.92
CA PRO A 82 19.43 -26.97 -5.33
C PRO A 82 20.27 -25.99 -6.18
N ASP A 83 20.08 -26.02 -7.50
CA ASP A 83 20.78 -25.15 -8.45
C ASP A 83 20.04 -23.83 -8.73
N LEU A 84 19.02 -23.50 -7.92
CA LEU A 84 18.19 -22.31 -8.11
C LEU A 84 19.04 -21.03 -8.01
N GLN A 85 19.08 -20.28 -9.10
CA GLN A 85 19.70 -18.96 -9.15
C GLN A 85 18.64 -17.88 -9.18
N TYR A 86 18.86 -16.83 -8.40
CA TYR A 86 18.01 -15.65 -8.35
C TYR A 86 18.84 -14.39 -8.16
N SER A 87 18.28 -13.27 -8.64
CA SER A 87 18.91 -11.97 -8.51
C SER A 87 18.87 -11.49 -7.05
N ASN A 88 19.93 -10.80 -6.63
CA ASN A 88 19.93 -10.06 -5.35
C ASN A 88 19.14 -8.74 -5.42
N GLN A 89 18.54 -8.42 -6.58
CA GLN A 89 17.66 -7.26 -6.75
C GLN A 89 16.25 -7.55 -6.22
N LEU A 90 16.11 -7.54 -4.89
CA LEU A 90 14.82 -7.64 -4.21
C LEU A 90 14.11 -6.29 -4.27
N ARG A 91 12.88 -6.30 -4.78
CA ARG A 91 12.12 -5.07 -5.07
C ARG A 91 10.73 -5.06 -4.45
N SER A 92 10.34 -6.16 -3.80
CA SER A 92 9.04 -6.29 -3.17
C SER A 92 8.95 -5.30 -2.01
N THR A 93 7.91 -4.46 -2.02
CA THR A 93 7.44 -3.79 -0.80
C THR A 93 6.43 -4.75 -0.14
N PRO A 94 6.73 -5.34 1.03
CA PRO A 94 5.77 -6.19 1.72
C PRO A 94 4.48 -5.43 2.04
N ILE A 95 3.34 -6.11 1.98
CA ILE A 95 2.09 -5.62 2.56
C ILE A 95 1.80 -6.37 3.86
N MET A 96 1.19 -5.69 4.82
CA MET A 96 0.71 -6.30 6.07
C MET A 96 -0.82 -6.20 6.11
N VAL A 97 -1.48 -7.35 6.27
CA VAL A 97 -2.93 -7.42 6.34
C VAL A 97 -3.35 -8.47 7.36
N ASP A 98 -4.21 -8.07 8.29
CA ASP A 98 -4.72 -8.88 9.39
C ASP A 98 -3.59 -9.56 10.18
N GLY A 99 -2.52 -8.82 10.47
CA GLY A 99 -1.36 -9.32 11.22
C GLY A 99 -0.38 -10.20 10.44
N VAL A 100 -0.54 -10.39 9.13
CA VAL A 100 0.33 -11.23 8.29
C VAL A 100 1.06 -10.39 7.25
N LEU A 101 2.37 -10.63 7.08
CA LEU A 101 3.15 -10.03 5.99
C LEU A 101 3.06 -10.89 4.73
N TYR A 102 2.89 -10.26 3.58
CA TYR A 102 2.95 -10.89 2.27
C TYR A 102 3.98 -10.17 1.40
N ALA A 103 4.92 -10.92 0.84
CA ALA A 103 5.92 -10.35 -0.08
C ALA A 103 6.29 -11.36 -1.16
N SER A 104 6.78 -10.84 -2.28
CA SER A 104 7.40 -11.70 -3.29
C SER A 104 8.85 -12.01 -2.95
N ASN A 105 9.22 -13.26 -3.11
CA ASN A 105 10.54 -13.80 -2.85
C ASN A 105 11.49 -13.56 -4.04
N GLY A 106 12.74 -14.04 -3.94
CA GLY A 106 13.80 -13.82 -4.91
C GLY A 106 13.48 -14.31 -6.33
N ILE A 107 12.55 -15.27 -6.47
CA ILE A 107 12.12 -15.82 -7.76
C ILE A 107 10.72 -15.37 -8.20
N GLY A 108 10.10 -14.45 -7.46
CA GLY A 108 8.80 -13.87 -7.79
C GLY A 108 7.60 -14.71 -7.38
N LEU A 109 7.77 -15.71 -6.51
CA LEU A 109 6.65 -16.35 -5.80
C LEU A 109 6.26 -15.53 -4.57
N VAL A 110 5.02 -15.63 -4.13
CA VAL A 110 4.56 -15.01 -2.88
C VAL A 110 4.88 -15.92 -1.70
N GLU A 111 5.29 -15.31 -0.60
CA GLU A 111 5.42 -15.99 0.68
C GLU A 111 4.71 -15.13 1.75
N ALA A 112 4.07 -15.79 2.70
CA ALA A 112 3.47 -15.16 3.86
C ALA A 112 4.31 -15.40 5.12
N PHE A 113 4.41 -14.39 5.97
CA PHE A 113 5.25 -14.43 7.18
C PHE A 113 4.55 -13.87 8.40
N ASP A 114 4.93 -14.39 9.55
CA ASP A 114 4.67 -13.75 10.83
C ASP A 114 5.59 -12.52 11.00
N PRO A 115 5.04 -11.30 11.23
CA PRO A 115 5.84 -10.08 11.34
C PRO A 115 6.71 -10.01 12.60
N GLY A 116 6.35 -10.71 13.68
CA GLY A 116 7.08 -10.67 14.94
C GLY A 116 8.33 -11.57 14.93
N THR A 117 8.26 -12.69 14.21
CA THR A 117 9.29 -13.74 14.21
C THR A 117 10.02 -13.88 12.88
N GLY A 118 9.43 -13.42 11.78
CA GLY A 118 9.94 -13.63 10.43
C GLY A 118 9.72 -15.05 9.88
N GLN A 119 8.99 -15.90 10.61
CA GLN A 119 8.71 -17.28 10.20
C GLN A 119 7.79 -17.32 8.97
N THR A 120 8.14 -18.14 7.97
CA THR A 120 7.25 -18.45 6.84
C THR A 120 6.01 -19.21 7.33
N LEU A 121 4.83 -18.66 7.05
CA LEU A 121 3.53 -19.29 7.30
C LEU A 121 3.13 -20.19 6.14
N TRP A 122 3.32 -19.72 4.91
CA TRP A 122 3.15 -20.49 3.69
C TRP A 122 3.99 -19.92 2.55
N VAL A 123 4.31 -20.80 1.59
CA VAL A 123 4.88 -20.47 0.28
C VAL A 123 3.78 -20.67 -0.76
N GLN A 124 3.66 -19.74 -1.71
CA GLN A 124 2.66 -19.82 -2.77
C GLN A 124 2.75 -21.17 -3.50
N ASP A 125 1.60 -21.76 -3.77
CA ASP A 125 1.48 -22.92 -4.65
C ASP A 125 2.17 -22.62 -5.99
N HIS A 126 3.16 -23.45 -6.29
CA HIS A 126 4.03 -23.32 -7.44
C HIS A 126 4.00 -24.57 -8.32
N SER A 127 2.93 -25.37 -8.23
CA SER A 127 2.69 -26.54 -9.08
C SER A 127 2.76 -26.21 -10.58
N PHE A 128 2.42 -24.96 -10.95
CA PHE A 128 2.51 -24.47 -12.32
C PHE A 128 3.94 -24.32 -12.88
N LEU A 129 4.97 -24.37 -12.03
CA LEU A 129 6.37 -24.32 -12.46
C LEU A 129 6.88 -25.68 -12.99
N GLY A 130 6.20 -26.78 -12.65
CA GLY A 130 6.68 -28.13 -12.97
C GLY A 130 7.96 -28.50 -12.22
N ASP A 131 8.72 -29.45 -12.77
CA ASP A 131 9.92 -30.00 -12.11
C ASP A 131 11.21 -29.23 -12.47
N ASP A 132 11.22 -28.50 -13.58
CA ASP A 132 12.38 -27.75 -14.03
C ASP A 132 12.75 -26.62 -13.07
N THR A 133 14.05 -26.39 -12.88
CA THR A 133 14.53 -25.28 -12.03
C THR A 133 14.00 -23.95 -12.57
N PRO A 134 13.18 -23.22 -11.79
CA PRO A 134 12.47 -22.08 -12.30
C PRO A 134 13.41 -20.89 -12.48
N ARG A 135 13.18 -20.13 -13.55
CA ARG A 135 13.77 -18.80 -13.71
C ARG A 135 12.81 -17.76 -13.19
N GLY A 136 13.32 -16.79 -12.44
CA GLY A 136 12.48 -15.75 -11.85
C GLY A 136 13.31 -14.61 -11.25
N ALA A 137 12.60 -13.55 -10.91
CA ALA A 137 13.13 -12.41 -10.18
C ALA A 137 12.04 -11.85 -9.26
N SER A 138 12.44 -11.22 -8.16
CA SER A 138 11.52 -10.45 -7.32
C SER A 138 10.71 -9.48 -8.18
N ASN A 139 9.38 -9.53 -8.04
CA ASN A 139 8.51 -8.47 -8.53
C ASN A 139 8.48 -7.31 -7.51
N ARG A 140 7.62 -6.30 -7.75
CA ARG A 140 7.53 -5.09 -6.90
C ARG A 140 6.62 -5.26 -5.67
N GLY A 141 5.91 -6.37 -5.55
CA GLY A 141 5.00 -6.65 -4.45
C GLY A 141 3.71 -7.28 -4.95
N VAL A 142 2.73 -7.32 -4.05
CA VAL A 142 1.45 -8.00 -4.24
C VAL A 142 0.29 -7.06 -3.96
N ALA A 143 -0.92 -7.44 -4.39
CA ALA A 143 -2.15 -6.76 -4.00
C ALA A 143 -3.04 -7.71 -3.20
N TYR A 144 -3.78 -7.16 -2.24
CA TYR A 144 -4.74 -7.88 -1.43
C TYR A 144 -6.17 -7.46 -1.78
N TRP A 145 -7.09 -8.41 -1.74
CA TRP A 145 -8.54 -8.18 -1.80
C TRP A 145 -9.26 -9.17 -0.91
N ALA A 146 -10.41 -8.77 -0.37
CA ALA A 146 -11.28 -9.69 0.34
C ALA A 146 -12.76 -9.35 0.19
N ASP A 147 -13.59 -10.40 0.26
CA ASP A 147 -15.04 -10.33 0.47
C ASP A 147 -15.44 -11.42 1.47
N GLY A 148 -15.75 -10.99 2.70
CA GLY A 148 -16.01 -11.89 3.82
C GLY A 148 -14.85 -12.84 4.10
N ALA A 149 -15.10 -14.15 3.95
CA ALA A 149 -14.10 -15.21 4.17
C ALA A 149 -13.17 -15.43 2.97
N ASP A 150 -13.51 -14.89 1.80
CA ASP A 150 -12.67 -14.99 0.60
C ASP A 150 -11.59 -13.91 0.66
N LYS A 151 -10.35 -14.33 0.92
CA LYS A 151 -9.18 -13.45 1.03
C LYS A 151 -8.16 -13.86 -0.03
N ARG A 152 -7.72 -12.91 -0.84
CA ARG A 152 -6.91 -13.18 -2.03
C ARG A 152 -5.67 -12.30 -2.08
N ILE A 153 -4.56 -12.91 -2.47
CA ILE A 153 -3.34 -12.23 -2.90
C ILE A 153 -3.23 -12.34 -4.42
N PHE A 154 -2.97 -11.20 -5.05
CA PHE A 154 -2.68 -11.09 -6.48
C PHE A 154 -1.20 -10.81 -6.66
N SER A 155 -0.57 -11.57 -7.56
CA SER A 155 0.84 -11.42 -7.88
C SER A 155 1.07 -11.63 -9.37
N ILE A 156 2.11 -11.00 -9.91
CA ILE A 156 2.47 -11.13 -11.32
C ILE A 156 3.79 -11.87 -11.41
N ARG A 157 3.76 -12.98 -12.15
CA ARG A 157 4.95 -13.69 -12.62
C ARG A 157 4.83 -13.81 -14.14
N PRO A 158 5.43 -12.87 -14.90
CA PRO A 158 5.15 -12.73 -16.33
C PRO A 158 5.29 -14.06 -17.09
N PRO A 159 4.34 -14.38 -18.00
CA PRO A 159 3.19 -13.55 -18.41
C PRO A 159 1.96 -13.63 -17.50
N TYR A 160 2.02 -14.36 -16.38
CA TYR A 160 0.83 -14.72 -15.61
C TYR A 160 0.46 -13.73 -14.51
N LEU A 161 -0.84 -13.52 -14.35
CA LEU A 161 -1.46 -13.05 -13.12
C LEU A 161 -1.88 -14.27 -12.28
N LEU A 162 -1.34 -14.38 -11.08
CA LEU A 162 -1.61 -15.45 -10.13
C LEU A 162 -2.52 -14.93 -9.01
N VAL A 163 -3.55 -15.70 -8.71
CA VAL A 163 -4.48 -15.44 -7.61
C VAL A 163 -4.32 -16.55 -6.58
N THR A 164 -4.00 -16.17 -5.36
CA THR A 164 -3.65 -17.09 -4.27
C THR A 164 -4.56 -16.84 -3.07
N ASN A 165 -5.03 -17.90 -2.43
CA ASN A 165 -5.75 -17.80 -1.17
C ASN A 165 -4.82 -17.27 -0.08
N ALA A 166 -5.15 -16.12 0.51
CA ALA A 166 -4.27 -15.40 1.43
C ALA A 166 -3.97 -16.18 2.73
N SER A 167 -4.89 -17.04 3.16
CA SER A 167 -4.73 -17.79 4.41
C SER A 167 -3.89 -19.06 4.25
N THR A 168 -3.83 -19.62 3.04
CA THR A 168 -3.30 -20.99 2.82
C THR A 168 -2.17 -21.06 1.81
N GLY A 169 -1.98 -20.03 0.98
CA GLY A 169 -1.02 -20.07 -0.13
C GLY A 169 -1.48 -20.90 -1.33
N GLN A 170 -2.67 -21.50 -1.29
CA GLN A 170 -3.20 -22.32 -2.39
C GLN A 170 -3.59 -21.48 -3.61
N SER A 171 -3.40 -22.03 -4.80
CA SER A 171 -3.82 -21.39 -6.04
C SER A 171 -5.36 -21.32 -6.14
N ILE A 172 -5.87 -20.13 -6.46
CA ILE A 172 -7.27 -19.91 -6.83
C ILE A 172 -7.40 -19.84 -8.36
N GLY A 173 -6.42 -19.24 -9.03
CA GLY A 173 -6.44 -19.08 -10.48
C GLY A 173 -5.15 -18.55 -11.05
N ILE A 174 -4.91 -18.89 -12.31
CA ILE A 174 -3.76 -18.47 -13.12
C ILE A 174 -4.31 -17.93 -14.43
N PHE A 175 -4.00 -16.68 -14.75
CA PHE A 175 -4.49 -15.98 -15.92
C PHE A 175 -3.30 -15.50 -16.76
N ARG A 176 -3.44 -15.53 -18.09
CA ARG A 176 -2.40 -15.11 -19.04
C ARG A 176 -2.84 -13.86 -19.78
#